data_AF-A0A7H4NU54-F1
#
_entry.id   AF-A0A7H4NU54-F1
#
_cell.length_a   1.000
_cell.length_b   1.000
_cell.length_c   1.000
_cell.angle_alpha   90.00
_cell.angle_beta   90.00
_cell.angle_gamma   90.00
#
_symmetry.space_group_name_H-M   'P 1'
#
loop_
_entity.id
_entity.type
_entity.pdbx_description
1 polymer ?
#
loop_
_entity_poly.entity_id
_entity_poly.type
_entity_poly.pdbx_seq_one_letter_code
_entity_poly.pdbx_strand_id
1 'polypeptide(L)'
;MTGCQADYGDDRHCGNCQSLASDIPVREVIIHRQECERPERVYHQLSAQGAAAIKFIPHLQPSDARLWGDFLCAVFAIWIKEDANRIVVPLFEATLRAWRGETVRYENNPPGPACAGCAWLRLCGGGCPQLRLEDGSNALCEGYRQFL
;
A
#
# COMPACT_ATOMS: atom_id res chain seq x y z
N MET A 1 0.34 13.22 -12.85
CA MET A 1 -0.57 12.24 -12.23
C MET A 1 -0.21 12.18 -10.76
N THR A 2 -0.90 12.97 -9.94
CA THR A 2 -0.74 13.01 -8.48
C THR A 2 -1.26 11.70 -7.93
N GLY A 3 -0.38 10.82 -7.44
CA GLY A 3 -0.83 9.56 -6.82
C GLY A 3 -1.72 9.84 -5.61
N CYS A 4 -2.71 8.96 -5.35
CA CYS A 4 -3.43 8.97 -4.07
C CYS A 4 -2.42 8.92 -2.92
N GLN A 5 -2.26 10.02 -2.18
CA GLN A 5 -1.78 9.91 -0.81
C GLN A 5 -2.98 9.40 -0.02
N ALA A 6 -2.90 8.16 0.47
CA ALA A 6 -3.57 7.94 1.74
C ALA A 6 -2.89 8.86 2.74
N ASP A 7 -3.64 9.34 3.71
CA ASP A 7 -3.07 10.04 4.83
C ASP A 7 -2.34 9.00 5.71
N TYR A 8 -1.17 8.59 5.23
CA TYR A 8 -0.21 7.75 5.96
C TYR A 8 0.70 8.64 6.84
N GLY A 9 0.46 9.95 6.81
CA GLY A 9 1.25 10.99 7.43
C GLY A 9 0.35 12.10 7.96
N ASP A 10 -0.56 11.75 8.88
CA ASP A 10 -1.01 12.75 9.84
C ASP A 10 -0.26 12.53 11.16
N ASP A 11 0.97 13.05 11.20
CA ASP A 11 1.76 13.26 12.41
C ASP A 11 1.12 14.26 13.40
N ARG A 12 -0.17 14.64 13.25
CA ARG A 12 -0.81 15.65 14.10
C ARG A 12 -1.44 15.14 15.40
N HIS A 13 -1.34 13.85 15.73
CA HIS A 13 -1.96 13.32 16.97
C HIS A 13 -1.06 12.48 17.89
N CYS A 14 0.24 12.32 17.61
CA CYS A 14 1.18 11.80 18.60
C CYS A 14 2.00 12.96 19.18
N GLY A 15 1.57 13.48 20.33
CA GLY A 15 2.41 14.36 21.13
C GLY A 15 3.73 13.66 21.47
N ASN A 16 4.84 14.18 20.93
CA ASN A 16 6.25 13.85 21.20
C ASN A 16 7.06 12.93 20.24
N CYS A 17 6.65 12.69 18.99
CA CYS A 17 7.60 12.15 18.00
C CYS A 17 7.94 13.20 16.94
N GLN A 18 9.13 13.80 17.05
CA GLN A 18 9.68 14.72 16.05
C GLN A 18 9.84 14.01 14.70
N SER A 19 9.22 14.58 13.66
CA SER A 19 9.32 14.23 12.24
C SER A 19 10.76 13.94 11.80
N LEU A 20 11.07 12.67 11.56
CA LEU A 20 12.28 12.19 10.86
C LEU A 20 11.99 11.79 9.40
N ALA A 21 10.75 12.00 8.91
CA ALA A 21 10.26 11.37 7.68
C ALA A 21 10.13 12.31 6.46
N SER A 22 10.43 13.61 6.57
CA SER A 22 10.19 14.58 5.49
C SER A 22 11.21 14.57 4.34
N ASP A 23 12.39 13.94 4.50
CA ASP A 23 13.51 14.07 3.54
C ASP A 23 13.91 12.78 2.80
N ILE A 24 13.22 11.65 3.03
CA ILE A 24 13.58 10.39 2.35
C ILE A 24 13.02 10.41 0.91
N PRO A 25 13.86 10.30 -0.14
CA PRO A 25 13.37 10.26 -1.51
C PRO A 25 12.58 8.97 -1.75
N VAL A 26 11.28 9.12 -2.00
CA VAL A 26 10.39 7.99 -2.32
C VAL A 26 10.52 7.63 -3.80
N ARG A 27 10.89 6.39 -4.07
CA ARG A 27 10.88 5.84 -5.43
C ARG A 27 9.49 5.31 -5.76
N GLU A 28 8.76 6.05 -6.58
CA GLU A 28 7.48 5.61 -7.12
C GLU A 28 7.70 4.64 -8.29
N VAL A 29 7.09 3.45 -8.22
CA VAL A 29 7.24 2.39 -9.21
C VAL A 29 5.85 1.97 -9.68
N ILE A 30 5.61 2.15 -10.97
CA ILE A 30 4.35 1.71 -11.59
C ILE A 30 4.43 0.20 -11.81
N ILE A 31 3.43 -0.52 -11.31
CA ILE A 31 3.34 -1.97 -11.42
C ILE A 31 2.29 -2.31 -12.48
N HIS A 32 2.73 -2.87 -13.60
CA HIS A 32 1.86 -3.47 -14.59
C HIS A 32 1.76 -4.98 -14.34
N ARG A 33 0.94 -5.65 -15.15
CA ARG A 33 0.73 -7.10 -15.06
C ARG A 33 2.03 -7.91 -15.17
N GLN A 34 2.99 -7.45 -15.99
CA GLN A 34 4.26 -8.14 -16.21
C GLN A 34 5.15 -8.16 -14.95
N GLU A 35 5.20 -7.05 -14.19
CA GLU A 35 5.94 -6.99 -12.93
C GLU A 35 5.38 -7.95 -11.88
N CYS A 36 4.07 -8.22 -11.90
CA CYS A 36 3.42 -9.20 -11.03
C CYS A 36 3.87 -10.64 -11.30
N GLU A 37 4.44 -10.95 -12.47
CA GLU A 37 4.92 -12.30 -12.78
C GLU A 37 6.26 -12.62 -12.11
N ARG A 38 7.02 -11.59 -11.70
CA ARG A 38 8.33 -11.72 -11.04
C ARG A 38 8.53 -10.68 -9.91
N PRO A 39 7.67 -10.69 -8.88
CA PRO A 39 7.68 -9.70 -7.81
C PRO A 39 9.03 -9.59 -7.09
N GLU A 40 9.70 -10.72 -6.87
CA GLU A 40 10.98 -10.79 -6.17
C GLU A 40 12.06 -10.04 -6.94
N ARG A 41 12.07 -10.19 -8.28
CA ARG A 41 13.03 -9.50 -9.14
C ARG A 41 12.82 -7.98 -9.08
N VAL A 42 11.57 -7.54 -9.11
CA VAL A 42 11.23 -6.10 -9.02
C VAL A 42 11.74 -5.53 -7.71
N TYR A 43 11.43 -6.19 -6.59
CA TYR A 43 11.82 -5.71 -5.27
C TYR A 43 13.34 -5.73 -5.06
N HIS A 44 14.02 -6.84 -5.36
CA HIS A 44 15.48 -6.93 -5.20
C HIS A 44 16.24 -5.93 -6.07
N GLN A 45 15.74 -5.63 -7.28
CA GLN A 45 16.35 -4.61 -8.13
C GLN A 45 16.27 -3.23 -7.47
N LEU A 46 15.14 -2.87 -6.85
CA LEU A 46 14.98 -1.59 -6.15
C LEU A 46 15.88 -1.51 -4.91
N SER A 47 15.93 -2.58 -4.13
CA SER A 47 16.82 -2.72 -2.96
C SER A 47 18.30 -2.59 -3.35
N ALA A 48 18.75 -3.31 -4.39
CA ALA A 48 20.13 -3.26 -4.90
C ALA A 48 20.52 -1.87 -5.46
N GLN A 49 19.55 -1.11 -5.96
CA GLN A 49 19.74 0.27 -6.41
C GLN A 49 19.67 1.31 -5.26
N GLY A 50 19.73 0.86 -4.00
CA GLY A 50 19.78 1.73 -2.83
C GLY A 50 18.50 2.51 -2.57
N ALA A 51 17.33 1.97 -2.93
CA ALA A 51 16.07 2.63 -2.59
C ALA A 51 15.88 2.66 -1.06
N ALA A 52 15.74 3.86 -0.49
CA ALA A 52 15.45 4.04 0.94
C ALA A 52 13.93 4.02 1.24
N ALA A 53 13.12 4.41 0.27
CA ALA A 53 11.66 4.28 0.33
C ALA A 53 11.08 3.91 -1.04
N ILE A 54 10.10 3.01 -1.07
CA ILE A 54 9.47 2.49 -2.30
C ILE A 54 7.95 2.61 -2.18
N LYS A 55 7.32 3.21 -3.19
CA LYS A 55 5.86 3.26 -3.32
C LYS A 55 5.45 2.56 -4.62
N PHE A 56 4.77 1.43 -4.48
CA PHE A 56 4.18 0.72 -5.61
C PHE A 56 2.85 1.37 -6.01
N ILE A 57 2.71 1.68 -7.30
CA ILE A 57 1.51 2.29 -7.88
C ILE A 57 0.94 1.28 -8.88
N PRO A 58 -0.17 0.60 -8.56
CA PRO A 58 -0.72 -0.39 -9.48
C PRO A 58 -1.36 0.28 -10.69
N HIS A 59 -0.92 -0.12 -11.88
CA HIS A 59 -1.55 0.17 -13.16
C HIS A 59 -2.15 -1.13 -13.70
N LEU A 60 -3.23 -1.55 -13.06
CA LEU A 60 -3.84 -2.87 -13.19
C LEU A 60 -5.35 -2.74 -13.38
N GLN A 61 -5.95 -3.70 -14.08
CA GLN A 61 -7.40 -3.78 -14.25
C GLN A 61 -8.04 -4.50 -13.06
N PRO A 62 -9.37 -4.37 -12.84
CA PRO A 62 -10.06 -5.12 -11.79
C PRO A 62 -9.86 -6.65 -11.90
N SER A 63 -9.75 -7.19 -13.12
CA SER A 63 -9.46 -8.60 -13.36
C SER A 63 -8.05 -9.04 -12.90
N ASP A 64 -7.14 -8.10 -12.66
CA ASP A 64 -5.78 -8.34 -12.18
C ASP A 64 -5.68 -8.25 -10.63
N ALA A 65 -6.79 -8.03 -9.92
CA ALA A 65 -6.78 -7.83 -8.48
C ALA A 65 -6.06 -8.95 -7.72
N ARG A 66 -6.21 -10.21 -8.14
CA ARG A 66 -5.51 -11.33 -7.50
C ARG A 66 -4.00 -11.30 -7.74
N LEU A 67 -3.56 -10.90 -8.93
CA LEU A 67 -2.13 -10.73 -9.24
C LEU A 67 -1.50 -9.63 -8.40
N TRP A 68 -2.26 -8.57 -8.10
CA TRP A 68 -1.82 -7.54 -7.17
C TRP A 68 -1.62 -8.10 -5.75
N GLY A 69 -2.54 -8.93 -5.28
CA GLY A 69 -2.39 -9.61 -3.98
C GLY A 69 -1.16 -10.52 -3.94
N ASP A 70 -0.97 -11.36 -4.96
CA ASP A 70 0.21 -12.23 -5.08
C ASP A 70 1.53 -11.41 -5.07
N PHE A 71 1.57 -10.30 -5.81
CA PHE A 71 2.70 -9.38 -5.83
C PHE A 71 3.00 -8.82 -4.43
N LEU A 72 1.98 -8.29 -3.74
CA LEU A 72 2.16 -7.72 -2.40
C LEU A 72 2.65 -8.75 -1.39
N CYS A 73 2.06 -9.95 -1.39
CA CYS A 73 2.48 -11.03 -0.49
C CYS A 73 3.94 -11.44 -0.72
N ALA A 74 4.35 -11.63 -1.98
CA ALA A 74 5.71 -12.01 -2.32
C ALA A 74 6.72 -10.93 -1.91
N VAL A 75 6.43 -9.66 -2.23
CA VAL A 75 7.33 -8.54 -1.89
C VAL A 75 7.38 -8.32 -0.37
N PHE A 76 6.25 -8.42 0.33
CA PHE A 76 6.21 -8.30 1.79
C PHE A 76 7.04 -9.39 2.48
N ALA A 77 6.96 -10.64 2.01
CA ALA A 77 7.72 -11.76 2.56
C ALA A 77 9.24 -11.55 2.48
N ILE A 78 9.72 -10.91 1.42
CA ILE A 78 11.14 -10.54 1.28
C ILE A 78 11.45 -9.35 2.18
N TRP A 79 10.67 -8.28 2.05
CA TRP A 79 10.87 -7.03 2.78
C TRP A 79 10.93 -7.25 4.30
N ILE A 80 9.98 -8.01 4.86
CA ILE A 80 9.91 -8.26 6.31
C ILE A 80 11.14 -9.00 6.83
N LYS A 81 11.73 -9.88 6.01
CA LYS A 81 12.86 -10.71 6.37
C LYS A 81 14.19 -9.98 6.21
N GLU A 82 14.33 -9.16 5.18
CA GLU A 82 15.62 -8.62 4.75
C GLU A 82 15.80 -7.13 5.06
N ASP A 83 14.72 -6.35 4.99
CA ASP A 83 14.82 -4.91 4.77
C ASP A 83 13.83 -4.06 5.59
N ALA A 84 13.03 -4.64 6.48
CA ALA A 84 12.03 -3.90 7.27
C ALA A 84 12.62 -2.74 8.10
N ASN A 85 13.90 -2.81 8.47
CA ASN A 85 14.61 -1.75 9.20
C ASN A 85 15.47 -0.85 8.27
N ARG A 86 15.42 -1.05 6.95
CA ARG A 86 16.31 -0.40 5.97
C ARG A 86 15.55 0.31 4.85
N ILE A 87 14.45 -0.24 4.38
CA ILE A 87 13.66 0.28 3.26
C ILE A 87 12.24 0.53 3.72
N VAL A 88 11.75 1.75 3.57
CA VAL A 88 10.35 2.08 3.89
C VAL A 88 9.45 1.72 2.72
N VAL A 89 8.45 0.87 2.95
CA VAL A 89 7.36 0.64 2.00
C VAL A 89 6.06 1.15 2.64
N PRO A 90 5.57 2.36 2.29
CA PRO A 90 4.47 3.02 3.03
C PRO A 90 3.21 2.16 3.18
N LEU A 91 2.87 1.36 2.16
CA LEU A 91 1.75 0.43 2.23
C LEU A 91 1.93 -0.64 3.32
N PHE A 92 3.15 -1.18 3.46
CA PHE A 92 3.45 -2.19 4.47
C PHE A 92 3.53 -1.59 5.87
N GLU A 93 4.13 -0.40 6.00
CA GLU A 93 4.15 0.35 7.26
C GLU A 93 2.73 0.63 7.76
N ALA A 94 1.86 1.15 6.88
CA ALA A 94 0.46 1.40 7.20
C ALA A 94 -0.27 0.13 7.59
N THR A 95 0.00 -0.98 6.90
CA THR A 95 -0.55 -2.29 7.24
C THR A 95 -0.14 -2.71 8.65
N LEU A 96 1.16 -2.66 8.98
CA LEU A 96 1.65 -3.02 10.31
C LEU A 96 1.08 -2.13 11.42
N ARG A 97 0.96 -0.82 11.19
CA ARG A 97 0.31 0.12 12.12
C ARG A 97 -1.16 -0.22 12.33
N ALA A 98 -1.88 -0.49 11.25
CA ALA A 98 -3.29 -0.86 11.33
C ALA A 98 -3.50 -2.20 12.06
N TRP A 99 -2.58 -3.16 11.89
CA TRP A 99 -2.54 -4.39 12.67
C TRP A 99 -2.30 -4.15 14.17
N ARG A 100 -1.60 -3.07 14.55
CA ARG A 100 -1.41 -2.65 15.95
C ARG A 100 -2.59 -1.87 16.54
N GLY A 101 -3.64 -1.61 15.77
CA GLY A 101 -4.87 -0.97 16.23
C GLY A 101 -5.14 0.42 15.64
N GLU A 102 -4.25 0.93 14.78
CA GLU A 102 -4.54 2.15 14.02
C GLU A 102 -5.57 1.87 12.91
N THR A 103 -6.16 2.93 12.36
CA THR A 103 -7.13 2.81 11.26
C THR A 103 -6.60 3.56 10.04
N VAL A 104 -6.58 2.89 8.88
CA VAL A 104 -6.27 3.56 7.61
C VAL A 104 -7.49 4.34 7.14
N ARG A 105 -7.31 5.62 6.82
CA ARG A 105 -8.37 6.50 6.29
C ARG A 105 -7.85 7.30 5.11
N TYR A 106 -8.73 7.54 4.14
CA TYR A 106 -8.49 8.45 3.03
C TYR A 106 -9.42 9.65 3.20
N GLU A 107 -8.88 10.86 3.13
CA GLU A 107 -9.69 12.07 3.18
C GLU A 107 -10.59 12.16 1.93
N ASN A 108 -11.79 12.71 2.11
CA ASN A 108 -12.71 13.13 1.04
C ASN A 108 -13.15 12.06 0.02
N ASN A 109 -12.99 10.75 0.32
CA ASN A 109 -13.59 9.69 -0.49
C ASN A 109 -13.88 8.42 0.35
N PRO A 110 -15.00 8.40 1.10
CA PRO A 110 -15.37 7.24 1.90
C PRO A 110 -15.65 6.01 1.01
N PRO A 111 -15.36 4.79 1.49
CA PRO A 111 -15.68 3.57 0.76
C PRO A 111 -17.19 3.37 0.63
N GLY A 112 -17.60 2.69 -0.44
CA GLY A 112 -19.01 2.44 -0.75
C GLY A 112 -19.67 1.37 0.13
N PRO A 113 -20.98 1.13 -0.08
CA PRO A 113 -21.77 0.18 0.72
C PRO A 113 -21.22 -1.25 0.74
N ALA A 114 -20.51 -1.68 -0.31
CA ALA A 114 -19.85 -2.98 -0.36
C ALA A 114 -18.79 -3.18 0.75
N CYS A 115 -18.28 -2.09 1.32
CA CYS A 115 -17.34 -2.14 2.45
C CYS A 115 -18.04 -2.14 3.82
N ALA A 116 -19.36 -1.95 3.88
CA ALA A 116 -20.11 -1.99 5.13
C ALA A 116 -19.99 -3.39 5.77
N GLY A 117 -19.44 -3.46 6.98
CA GLY A 117 -19.19 -4.73 7.67
C GLY A 117 -18.01 -5.55 7.14
N CYS A 118 -17.25 -5.04 6.17
CA CYS A 118 -16.03 -5.71 5.71
C CYS A 118 -14.97 -5.74 6.83
N ALA A 119 -14.55 -6.94 7.23
CA ALA A 119 -13.55 -7.14 8.29
C ALA A 119 -12.20 -6.44 7.98
N TRP A 120 -11.89 -6.28 6.70
CA TRP A 120 -10.65 -5.68 6.21
C TRP A 120 -10.70 -4.17 6.12
N LEU A 121 -11.86 -3.53 6.27
CA LEU A 121 -12.01 -2.09 6.03
C LEU A 121 -11.10 -1.26 6.95
N ARG A 122 -10.91 -1.70 8.21
CA ARG A 122 -10.01 -1.01 9.15
C ARG A 122 -8.54 -0.97 8.67
N LEU A 123 -8.14 -2.02 7.94
CA LEU A 123 -6.78 -2.22 7.46
C LEU A 123 -6.58 -1.58 6.07
N CYS A 124 -7.56 -1.73 5.17
CA CYS A 124 -7.44 -1.19 3.82
C CYS A 124 -7.89 0.26 3.70
N GLY A 125 -8.73 0.77 4.61
CA GLY A 125 -9.35 2.10 4.54
C GLY A 125 -10.24 2.33 3.31
N GLY A 126 -10.55 1.27 2.56
CA GLY A 126 -11.18 1.34 1.23
C GLY A 126 -10.19 1.43 0.07
N GLY A 127 -8.88 1.46 0.29
CA GLY A 127 -7.85 1.62 -0.74
C GLY A 127 -7.87 2.98 -1.44
N CYS A 128 -6.92 3.21 -2.36
CA CYS A 128 -6.76 4.49 -3.07
C CYS A 128 -8.05 4.96 -3.78
N PRO A 129 -8.50 6.21 -3.50
CA PRO A 129 -9.63 6.86 -4.14
C PRO A 129 -9.67 6.84 -5.67
N GLN A 130 -8.51 6.87 -6.35
CA GLN A 130 -8.43 6.87 -7.81
C GLN A 130 -8.74 5.51 -8.44
N LEU A 131 -8.74 4.44 -7.63
CA LEU A 131 -9.11 3.08 -8.05
C LEU A 131 -10.52 2.71 -7.56
N ARG A 132 -11.33 3.71 -7.18
CA ARG A 132 -12.72 3.51 -6.75
C ARG A 132 -13.59 3.16 -7.96
N LEU A 133 -14.31 2.05 -7.88
CA LEU A 133 -15.33 1.67 -8.86
C LEU A 133 -16.66 2.39 -8.57
N GLU A 134 -17.61 2.32 -9.50
CA GLU A 134 -18.93 2.96 -9.37
C GLU A 134 -19.72 2.46 -8.14
N ASP A 135 -19.54 1.21 -7.74
CA ASP A 135 -20.15 0.63 -6.55
C ASP A 135 -19.46 1.04 -5.23
N GLY A 136 -18.40 1.85 -5.34
CA GLY A 136 -17.58 2.35 -4.24
C GLY A 136 -16.60 1.33 -3.66
N SER A 137 -16.48 0.13 -4.23
CA SER A 137 -15.38 -0.78 -3.94
C SER A 137 -14.07 -0.31 -4.58
N ASN A 138 -12.94 -0.87 -4.13
CA ASN A 138 -11.66 -0.66 -4.81
C ASN A 138 -11.51 -1.66 -5.96
N ALA A 139 -11.03 -1.22 -7.12
CA ALA A 139 -10.75 -2.07 -8.27
C ALA A 139 -9.86 -3.28 -7.93
N LEU A 140 -8.97 -3.14 -6.94
CA LEU A 140 -8.05 -4.19 -6.49
C LEU A 140 -8.43 -4.74 -5.11
N CYS A 141 -9.69 -4.61 -4.70
CA CYS A 141 -10.19 -5.04 -3.39
C CYS A 141 -9.79 -6.49 -3.07
N GLU A 142 -9.93 -7.41 -4.02
CA GLU A 142 -9.56 -8.81 -3.81
C GLU A 142 -8.07 -8.99 -3.48
N GLY A 143 -7.19 -8.25 -4.16
CA GLY A 143 -5.76 -8.29 -3.88
C GLY A 143 -5.42 -7.79 -2.48
N TYR A 144 -6.09 -6.72 -2.04
CA TYR A 144 -5.93 -6.23 -0.67
C TYR A 144 -6.46 -7.23 0.36
N ARG A 145 -7.61 -7.89 0.11
CA ARG A 145 -8.14 -8.93 1.01
C ARG A 145 -7.22 -10.14 1.13
N GLN A 146 -6.49 -10.46 0.06
CA GLN A 146 -5.53 -11.56 0.07
C GLN A 146 -4.27 -11.22 0.89
N PHE A 147 -3.82 -9.97 0.81
CA PHE A 147 -2.59 -9.51 1.45
C PHE A 147 -2.76 -9.16 2.94
N LEU A 148 -3.86 -8.49 3.28
CA LEU A 148 -4.14 -7.95 4.61
C LEU A 148 -4.59 -9.02 5.59
#